data_AF-A0A6J0P6K9-F1
#
_entry.id   AF-A0A6J0P6K9-F1
#
_cell.length_a   1.000
_cell.length_b   1.000
_cell.length_c   1.000
_cell.angle_alpha   90.00
_cell.angle_beta   90.00
_cell.angle_gamma   90.00
#
_symmetry.space_group_name_H-M   'P 1'
#
loop_
_entity.id
_entity.type
_entity.pdbx_description
1 polymer ?
#
loop_
_entity_poly.entity_id
_entity_poly.type
_entity_poly.pdbx_seq_one_letter_code
_entity_poly.pdbx_strand_id
1 'polypeptide(L)'
;MAMNNAKVYGVANYVDFVVGDFFQLAPSLKGDVSFLSPPWGGPKYCQVESFKMDMLQPKDGYSLFKIVQSITPNIIMYLPKNVDLAQLEELASLSSPPLTLEIEESYIGGKMIAITAYFSRNAA
;
A
#
# COMPACT_ATOMS: atom_id res chain seq x y z
N MET A 1 12.25 -16.26 4.93
CA MET A 1 13.28 -15.21 4.78
C MET A 1 13.02 -13.99 5.67
N ALA A 2 11.84 -13.38 5.64
CA ALA A 2 11.53 -12.19 6.47
C ALA A 2 11.85 -12.39 7.97
N MET A 3 11.45 -13.51 8.56
CA MET A 3 11.77 -13.85 9.97
C MET A 3 13.29 -13.96 10.22
N ASN A 4 14.06 -14.51 9.27
CA ASN A 4 15.52 -14.56 9.39
C ASN A 4 16.11 -13.14 9.41
N ASN A 5 15.65 -12.28 8.50
CA ASN A 5 16.13 -10.90 8.43
C ASN A 5 15.79 -10.15 9.73
N ALA A 6 14.57 -10.27 10.24
CA ALA A 6 14.20 -9.64 11.51
C ALA A 6 15.09 -10.10 12.70
N LYS A 7 15.54 -11.36 12.71
CA LYS A 7 16.53 -11.84 13.70
C LYS A 7 17.90 -11.19 13.51
N VAL A 8 18.39 -11.10 12.27
CA VAL A 8 19.66 -10.42 11.96
C VAL A 8 19.63 -8.94 12.39
N TYR A 9 18.51 -8.25 12.20
CA TYR A 9 18.33 -6.87 12.64
C TYR A 9 17.96 -6.71 14.13
N GLY A 10 17.83 -7.79 14.90
CA GLY A 10 17.54 -7.74 16.35
C GLY A 10 16.12 -7.32 16.71
N VAL A 11 15.17 -7.32 15.77
CA VAL A 11 13.79 -6.83 15.95
C VAL A 11 12.72 -7.93 15.88
N ALA A 12 13.13 -9.19 15.83
CA ALA A 12 12.20 -10.33 15.68
C ALA A 12 11.10 -10.39 16.75
N ASN A 13 11.36 -9.89 17.96
CA ASN A 13 10.38 -9.89 19.06
C ASN A 13 9.27 -8.83 18.91
N TYR A 14 9.36 -7.95 17.91
CA TYR A 14 8.36 -6.93 17.61
C TYR A 14 7.48 -7.28 16.41
N VAL A 15 7.63 -8.49 15.83
CA VAL A 15 6.97 -8.87 14.58
C VAL A 15 6.35 -10.25 14.68
N ASP A 16 5.03 -10.31 14.50
CA ASP A 16 4.31 -11.56 14.29
C ASP A 16 4.26 -11.89 12.79
N PHE A 17 4.77 -13.07 12.42
CA PHE A 17 4.80 -13.52 11.03
C PHE A 17 3.63 -14.43 10.72
N VAL A 18 2.79 -14.03 9.76
CA VAL A 18 1.66 -14.82 9.27
C VAL A 18 1.89 -15.18 7.79
N VAL A 19 1.82 -16.47 7.47
CA VAL A 19 1.85 -16.95 6.08
C VAL A 19 0.41 -17.25 5.66
N GLY A 20 -0.11 -16.47 4.72
CA GLY A 20 -1.46 -16.68 4.20
C GLY A 20 -1.85 -15.63 3.16
N ASP A 21 -3.05 -15.81 2.60
CA ASP A 21 -3.66 -14.85 1.69
C ASP A 21 -4.23 -13.68 2.49
N PHE A 22 -3.68 -12.48 2.27
CA PHE A 22 -4.14 -11.26 2.95
C PHE A 22 -5.64 -11.02 2.76
N PHE A 23 -6.22 -11.32 1.60
CA PHE A 23 -7.66 -11.08 1.37
C PHE A 23 -8.56 -11.98 2.22
N GLN A 24 -8.07 -13.16 2.62
CA GLN A 24 -8.79 -14.06 3.52
C GLN A 24 -8.57 -13.69 4.99
N LEU A 25 -7.40 -13.15 5.31
CA LEU A 25 -7.02 -12.78 6.67
C LEU A 25 -7.53 -11.40 7.09
N ALA A 26 -7.56 -10.42 6.18
CA ALA A 26 -7.88 -9.03 6.44
C ALA A 26 -9.14 -8.81 7.31
N PRO A 27 -10.27 -9.52 7.11
CA PRO A 27 -11.46 -9.33 7.94
C PRO A 27 -11.30 -9.64 9.43
N SER A 28 -10.27 -10.42 9.83
CA SER A 28 -10.00 -10.74 11.23
C SER A 28 -8.88 -9.90 11.85
N LEU A 29 -8.16 -9.13 11.03
CA LEU A 29 -7.06 -8.29 11.48
C LEU A 29 -7.57 -6.98 12.10
N LYS A 30 -6.80 -6.44 13.04
CA LYS A 30 -6.99 -5.12 13.64
C LYS A 30 -5.64 -4.46 13.78
N GLY A 31 -5.59 -3.15 13.61
CA GLY A 31 -4.38 -2.36 13.78
C GLY A 31 -4.65 -0.89 13.50
N ASP A 32 -3.75 -0.03 13.95
CA ASP A 32 -3.91 1.41 13.82
C ASP A 32 -3.56 1.91 12.41
N VAL A 33 -2.63 1.24 11.73
CA VAL A 33 -2.10 1.60 10.41
C VAL A 33 -1.94 0.36 9.54
N SER A 34 -2.25 0.47 8.25
CA SER A 34 -1.98 -0.57 7.25
C SER A 34 -0.97 -0.09 6.21
N PHE A 35 0.15 -0.81 6.08
CA PHE A 35 1.14 -0.58 5.04
C PHE A 35 0.97 -1.61 3.91
N LEU A 36 0.78 -1.13 2.68
CA LEU A 36 0.48 -1.93 1.50
C LEU A 36 1.62 -1.81 0.49
N SER A 37 2.28 -2.92 0.20
CA SER A 37 3.25 -3.06 -0.89
C SER A 37 2.87 -4.28 -1.75
N PRO A 38 1.75 -4.19 -2.51
CA PRO A 38 1.29 -5.28 -3.36
C PRO A 38 2.25 -5.49 -4.55
N PRO A 39 2.24 -6.69 -5.17
CA PRO A 39 2.95 -6.93 -6.42
C PRO A 39 2.56 -5.96 -7.54
N TRP A 40 3.56 -5.35 -8.18
CA TRP A 40 3.39 -4.43 -9.32
C TRP A 40 3.49 -5.11 -10.69
N GLY A 41 3.62 -6.45 -10.74
CA GLY A 41 3.91 -7.18 -11.99
C GLY A 41 5.39 -7.25 -12.36
N GLY A 42 6.29 -6.99 -11.41
CA GLY A 42 7.75 -7.01 -11.61
C GLY A 42 8.24 -5.88 -12.52
N PRO A 43 9.50 -5.90 -12.99
CA PRO A 43 10.13 -4.77 -13.70
C PRO A 43 9.38 -4.27 -14.95
N LYS A 44 8.44 -5.07 -15.48
CA LYS A 44 7.59 -4.71 -16.61
C LYS A 44 6.62 -3.57 -16.32
N TYR A 45 6.36 -3.23 -15.05
CA TYR A 45 5.53 -2.05 -14.69
C TYR A 45 6.07 -0.75 -15.31
N CYS A 46 7.38 -0.66 -15.54
CA CYS A 46 8.02 0.49 -16.17
C CYS A 46 7.72 0.64 -17.67
N GLN A 47 7.10 -0.36 -18.31
CA GLN A 47 6.80 -0.34 -19.75
C GLN A 47 5.47 0.35 -20.07
N VAL A 48 4.62 0.59 -19.06
CA VAL A 48 3.41 1.38 -19.22
C VAL A 48 3.68 2.83 -18.85
N GLU A 49 3.05 3.75 -19.57
CA GLU A 49 3.20 5.19 -19.30
C GLU A 49 2.53 5.59 -17.99
N SER A 50 1.31 5.11 -17.76
CA SER A 50 0.54 5.28 -16.54
C SER A 50 0.17 3.91 -15.96
N PHE A 51 0.64 3.63 -14.76
CA PHE A 51 0.35 2.42 -14.01
C PHE A 51 -0.99 2.61 -13.28
N LYS A 52 -1.99 1.85 -13.70
CA LYS A 52 -3.33 1.96 -13.14
C LYS A 52 -3.56 1.01 -11.97
N MET A 53 -4.46 1.37 -11.09
CA MET A 53 -4.79 0.58 -9.90
C MET A 53 -5.39 -0.79 -10.23
N ASP A 54 -6.02 -0.98 -11.39
CA ASP A 54 -6.49 -2.29 -11.88
C ASP A 54 -5.35 -3.24 -12.25
N MET A 55 -4.13 -2.74 -12.45
CA MET A 55 -2.96 -3.55 -12.77
C MET A 55 -2.35 -4.25 -11.54
N LEU A 56 -2.73 -3.85 -10.33
CA LEU A 56 -2.28 -4.50 -9.11
C LEU A 56 -2.73 -5.97 -9.05
N GLN A 57 -1.90 -6.79 -8.43
CA GLN A 57 -2.15 -8.22 -8.23
C GLN A 57 -2.04 -8.56 -6.75
N PRO A 58 -2.71 -9.62 -6.25
CA PRO A 58 -3.60 -10.55 -6.96
C PRO A 58 -5.03 -10.02 -7.18
N LYS A 59 -5.34 -8.83 -6.67
CA LYS A 59 -6.59 -8.10 -6.90
C LYS A 59 -6.26 -6.66 -7.23
N ASP A 60 -7.19 -5.98 -7.88
CA ASP A 60 -7.09 -4.57 -8.19
C ASP A 60 -6.97 -3.71 -6.91
N GLY A 61 -6.42 -2.52 -7.10
CA GLY A 61 -6.16 -1.56 -6.03
C GLY A 61 -7.41 -1.07 -5.32
N TYR A 62 -8.57 -1.03 -5.99
CA TYR A 62 -9.82 -0.60 -5.35
C TYR A 62 -10.34 -1.69 -4.39
N SER A 63 -10.32 -2.95 -4.82
CA SER A 63 -10.65 -4.10 -3.98
C SER A 63 -9.69 -4.20 -2.78
N LEU A 64 -8.39 -4.00 -3.00
CA LEU A 64 -7.38 -3.97 -1.95
C LEU A 64 -7.63 -2.83 -0.95
N PHE A 65 -7.87 -1.62 -1.46
CA PHE A 65 -8.10 -0.45 -0.62
C PHE A 65 -9.39 -0.60 0.22
N LYS A 66 -10.45 -1.13 -0.39
CA LYS A 66 -11.72 -1.38 0.29
C LYS A 66 -11.60 -2.39 1.43
N ILE A 67 -10.89 -3.51 1.21
CA ILE A 67 -10.75 -4.50 2.28
C ILE A 67 -9.85 -3.97 3.42
N VAL A 68 -8.84 -3.16 3.10
CA VAL A 68 -7.94 -2.56 4.11
C VAL A 68 -8.65 -1.51 4.94
N GLN A 69 -9.58 -0.74 4.36
CA GLN A 69 -10.42 0.20 5.11
C GLN A 69 -11.28 -0.49 6.19
N SER A 70 -11.55 -1.80 6.07
CA SER A 70 -12.23 -2.55 7.14
C SER A 70 -11.35 -2.77 8.38
N ILE A 71 -10.04 -2.62 8.25
CA ILE A 71 -9.05 -2.74 9.33
C ILE A 71 -8.81 -1.36 9.96
N THR A 72 -8.50 -0.35 9.14
CA THR A 72 -8.17 1.02 9.58
C THR A 72 -8.33 2.05 8.46
N PRO A 73 -8.69 3.30 8.78
CA PRO A 73 -8.64 4.40 7.81
C PRO A 73 -7.23 4.94 7.53
N ASN A 74 -6.22 4.59 8.33
CA ASN A 74 -4.85 5.06 8.13
C ASN A 74 -4.09 4.06 7.26
N ILE A 75 -3.93 4.38 5.99
CA ILE A 75 -3.42 3.47 4.96
C ILE A 75 -2.21 4.09 4.29
N ILE A 76 -1.14 3.33 4.13
CA ILE A 76 0.06 3.74 3.41
C ILE A 76 0.22 2.79 2.23
N MET A 77 0.28 3.31 1.00
CA MET A 77 0.48 2.52 -0.21
C MET A 77 1.82 2.85 -0.86
N TYR A 78 2.69 1.85 -0.97
CA TYR A 78 3.94 1.94 -1.72
C TYR A 78 3.73 1.46 -3.16
N LEU A 79 3.86 2.37 -4.11
CA LEU A 79 3.38 2.23 -5.48
C LEU A 79 4.46 2.56 -6.51
N PRO A 80 4.30 2.07 -7.77
CA PRO A 80 5.17 2.46 -8.87
C PRO A 80 5.25 3.98 -9.07
N LYS A 81 6.42 4.48 -9.43
CA LYS A 81 6.67 5.90 -9.74
C LYS A 81 5.79 6.50 -10.85
N ASN A 82 5.21 5.64 -11.70
CA ASN A 82 4.35 6.02 -12.81
C ASN A 82 2.87 5.73 -12.50
N VAL A 83 2.49 5.61 -11.22
CA VAL A 83 1.08 5.37 -10.84
C VAL A 83 0.18 6.54 -11.22
N ASP A 84 -1.04 6.25 -11.64
CA ASP A 84 -2.07 7.24 -11.94
C ASP A 84 -2.52 7.95 -10.65
N LEU A 85 -2.02 9.17 -10.45
CA LEU A 85 -2.33 9.97 -9.26
C LEU A 85 -3.83 10.30 -9.14
N ALA A 86 -4.54 10.44 -10.25
CA ALA A 86 -5.99 10.72 -10.22
C ALA A 86 -6.77 9.56 -9.61
N GLN A 87 -6.33 8.31 -9.82
CA GLN A 87 -6.94 7.15 -9.18
C GLN A 87 -6.68 7.11 -7.67
N LEU A 88 -5.57 7.69 -7.18
CA LEU A 88 -5.32 7.81 -5.74
C LEU A 88 -6.25 8.84 -5.10
N GLU A 89 -6.46 9.98 -5.76
CA GLU A 89 -7.42 11.00 -5.32
C GLU A 89 -8.86 10.44 -5.32
N GLU A 90 -9.21 9.63 -6.32
CA GLU A 90 -10.48 8.92 -6.38
C GLU A 90 -10.67 7.98 -5.19
N LEU A 91 -9.67 7.15 -4.86
CA LEU A 91 -9.71 6.25 -3.70
C LEU A 91 -9.95 6.99 -2.38
N ALA A 92 -9.26 8.11 -2.19
CA ALA A 92 -9.43 8.98 -1.02
C ALA A 92 -10.86 9.55 -0.95
N SER A 93 -11.39 10.01 -2.09
CA SER A 93 -12.71 10.63 -2.21
C SER A 93 -13.88 9.65 -2.07
N LEU A 94 -13.73 8.41 -2.56
CA LEU A 94 -14.76 7.37 -2.48
C LEU A 94 -14.88 6.74 -1.08
N SER A 95 -13.93 7.03 -0.20
CA SER A 95 -14.00 6.59 1.20
C SER A 95 -15.12 7.31 1.95
N SER A 96 -15.67 6.67 2.98
CA SER A 96 -16.75 7.25 3.79
C SER A 96 -16.40 7.20 5.28
N PRO A 97 -16.09 8.34 5.93
CA PRO A 97 -15.91 9.67 5.32
C PRO A 97 -14.70 9.71 4.36
N PRO A 98 -14.63 10.71 3.47
CA PRO A 98 -13.46 10.90 2.60
C PRO A 98 -12.17 11.00 3.42
N LEU A 99 -11.09 10.42 2.89
CA LEU A 99 -9.76 10.46 3.51
C LEU A 99 -8.94 11.62 2.91
N THR A 100 -8.00 12.13 3.68
CA THR A 100 -6.93 12.97 3.13
C THR A 100 -5.92 12.11 2.41
N LEU A 101 -5.30 12.68 1.38
CA LEU A 101 -4.23 12.06 0.62
C LEU A 101 -2.99 12.96 0.64
N GLU A 102 -1.87 12.41 1.07
CA GLU A 102 -0.54 12.99 0.91
C GLU A 102 0.32 12.07 0.04
N ILE A 103 1.06 12.65 -0.90
CA ILE A 103 1.89 11.93 -1.86
C ILE A 103 3.36 12.30 -1.60
N GLU A 104 4.18 11.28 -1.38
CA GLU A 104 5.63 11.40 -1.26
C GLU A 104 6.32 10.69 -2.43
N GLU A 105 7.26 11.37 -3.06
CA GLU A 105 8.10 10.81 -4.11
C GLU A 105 9.42 10.30 -3.54
N SER A 106 9.74 9.02 -3.75
CA SER A 106 11.00 8.45 -3.30
C SER A 106 12.07 8.51 -4.39
N TYR A 107 13.26 9.01 -4.05
CA TYR A 107 14.41 9.15 -4.96
C TYR A 107 15.62 8.34 -4.48
N ILE A 108 16.30 7.67 -5.42
CA ILE A 108 17.61 7.05 -5.20
C ILE A 108 18.56 7.51 -6.30
N GLY A 109 19.70 8.10 -5.93
CA GLY A 109 20.70 8.56 -6.90
C GLY A 109 20.14 9.56 -7.92
N GLY A 110 19.24 10.44 -7.49
CA GLY A 110 18.59 11.45 -8.34
C GLY A 110 17.49 10.91 -9.27
N LYS A 111 17.18 9.61 -9.22
CA LYS A 111 16.10 9.00 -10.00
C LYS A 111 14.91 8.69 -9.09
N MET A 112 13.72 9.11 -9.50
CA MET A 112 12.48 8.71 -8.84
C MET A 112 12.29 7.19 -9.03
N ILE A 113 12.03 6.49 -7.93
CA ILE A 113 11.88 5.03 -7.90
C ILE A 113 10.45 4.58 -7.60
N ALA A 114 9.71 5.35 -6.81
CA ALA A 114 8.39 4.98 -6.32
C ALA A 114 7.64 6.22 -5.80
N ILE A 115 6.34 6.02 -5.58
CA ILE A 115 5.47 6.94 -4.87
C ILE A 115 4.96 6.24 -3.60
N THR A 116 4.93 6.96 -2.48
CA THR A 116 4.24 6.55 -1.26
C THR A 116 3.02 7.44 -1.08
N ALA A 117 1.83 6.84 -1.06
CA ALA A 117 0.57 7.54 -0.83
C ALA A 117 0.08 7.28 0.60
N TYR A 118 -0.11 8.34 1.37
CA TYR A 118 -0.60 8.32 2.74
C TYR A 118 -2.07 8.75 2.76
N PHE A 119 -2.93 7.84 3.20
CA PHE A 119 -4.34 8.08 3.41
C PHE A 119 -4.63 8.10 4.90
N SER A 120 -5.39 9.09 5.37
CA SER A 120 -5.76 9.19 6.77
C SER A 120 -7.10 9.89 6.92
N ARG A 121 -7.73 9.72 8.08
CA ARG A 121 -8.79 10.65 8.48
C ARG A 121 -8.11 11.95 8.89
N ASN A 122 -8.65 13.09 8.45
CA ASN A 122 -8.31 14.39 9.01
C ASN A 122 -8.19 14.26 10.53
N ALA A 123 -7.06 14.68 11.11
CA ALA A 123 -7.01 14.98 12.52
C ALA A 123 -8.02 16.11 12.75
N ALA A 124 -9.18 15.76 13.32
CA ALA A 124 -10.12 16.76 13.82
C ALA A 124 -9.47 17.57 14.94
#